data_AF-A0A3L7QX09-F1
#
_entry.id   AF-A0A3L7QX09-F1
#
_cell.length_a   1.000
_cell.length_b   1.000
_cell.length_c   1.000
_cell.angle_alpha   90.00
_cell.angle_beta   90.00
_cell.angle_gamma   90.00
#
_symmetry.space_group_name_H-M   'P 1'
#
loop_
_entity.id
_entity.type
_entity.pdbx_description
1 polymer ?
#
loop_
_entity_poly.entity_id
_entity_poly.type
_entity_poly.pdbx_seq_one_letter_code
_entity_poly.pdbx_strand_id
1 'polypeptide(L)'
;GTHLIAIVGLTLGLWTRSSAVVAFITLVSLHHRDPLILNSGDTAMRVILFLLMFSRAGDAFSLDRWRALKAGTTTGPPAFQMPWAQRLMQIQICIIYFSTACFKLQGEAWTNGTAVYYTTRLWDFERFPVPFLNDSLVAIRLMTWASLAIECALCSCVWVKEWRNTVLILGVLLHLSIEYSMNIPVFQWVMMSLLVAMVAPQDMDRWVASLQGRWHALPAPLEQPVPVSRRRKAA
;
A
#
# COMPACT_ATOMS: atom_id res chain seq x y z
N GLY A 1 21.34 -7.86 -8.09
CA GLY A 1 21.66 -6.60 -8.80
C GLY A 1 20.48 -6.07 -9.58
N THR A 2 20.14 -6.72 -10.69
CA THR A 2 19.07 -6.30 -11.62
C THR A 2 17.71 -6.09 -10.97
N HIS A 3 17.25 -7.01 -10.11
CA HIS A 3 15.99 -6.90 -9.39
C HIS A 3 15.91 -5.63 -8.53
N LEU A 4 16.97 -5.31 -7.77
CA LEU A 4 17.01 -4.13 -6.91
C LEU A 4 16.92 -2.83 -7.71
N ILE A 5 17.62 -2.74 -8.84
CA ILE A 5 17.56 -1.58 -9.72
C ILE A 5 16.14 -1.40 -10.26
N ALA A 6 15.48 -2.49 -10.66
CA ALA A 6 14.12 -2.44 -11.15
C ALA A 6 13.11 -2.01 -10.07
N ILE A 7 13.26 -2.51 -8.84
CA ILE A 7 12.41 -2.10 -7.71
C ILE A 7 12.63 -0.63 -7.35
N VAL A 8 13.89 -0.18 -7.23
CA VAL A 8 14.19 1.25 -6.95
C VAL A 8 13.65 2.13 -8.08
N GLY A 9 13.82 1.71 -9.34
CA GLY A 9 13.26 2.39 -10.50
C GLY A 9 11.74 2.49 -10.42
N LEU A 10 11.06 1.39 -10.07
CA LEU A 10 9.60 1.37 -9.93
C LEU A 10 9.12 2.24 -8.76
N THR A 11 9.79 2.20 -7.61
CA THR A 11 9.46 3.01 -6.42
C THR A 11 9.60 4.50 -6.71
N LEU A 12 10.63 4.90 -7.44
CA LEU A 12 10.84 6.31 -7.83
C LEU A 12 10.01 6.72 -9.06
N GLY A 13 9.39 5.78 -9.75
CA GLY A 13 8.70 6.02 -11.03
C GLY A 13 9.67 6.44 -12.14
N LEU A 14 10.81 5.77 -12.25
CA LEU A 14 11.81 5.87 -13.32
C LEU A 14 11.65 4.71 -14.30
N TRP A 15 11.50 5.03 -15.59
CA TRP A 15 11.20 4.06 -16.64
C TRP A 15 10.11 3.09 -16.20
N THR A 16 9.02 3.64 -15.64
CA THR A 16 8.08 2.96 -14.75
C THR A 16 7.61 1.61 -15.31
N ARG A 17 7.24 1.56 -16.60
CA ARG A 17 6.80 0.32 -17.27
C ARG A 17 7.93 -0.70 -17.41
N SER A 18 9.09 -0.28 -17.90
CA SER A 18 10.26 -1.16 -18.05
C SER A 18 10.73 -1.69 -16.69
N SER A 19 10.76 -0.83 -15.68
CA SER A 19 11.07 -1.21 -14.29
C SER A 19 10.08 -2.23 -13.73
N ALA A 20 8.77 -2.06 -13.97
CA ALA A 20 7.76 -3.04 -13.59
C ALA A 20 7.95 -4.41 -14.28
N VAL A 21 8.25 -4.41 -15.58
CA VAL A 21 8.50 -5.63 -16.37
C VAL A 21 9.74 -6.38 -15.85
N VAL A 22 10.85 -5.67 -15.67
CA VAL A 22 12.09 -6.28 -15.15
C VAL A 22 11.89 -6.77 -13.72
N ALA A 23 11.20 -6.00 -12.87
CA ALA A 23 10.89 -6.39 -11.51
C ALA A 23 10.04 -7.67 -11.47
N PHE A 24 9.00 -7.77 -12.30
CA PHE A 24 8.17 -8.96 -12.42
C PHE A 24 8.98 -10.19 -12.86
N ILE A 25 9.72 -10.10 -13.97
CA ILE A 25 10.50 -11.24 -14.51
C ILE A 25 11.52 -11.72 -13.50
N THR A 26 12.28 -10.80 -12.91
CA THR A 26 13.31 -11.15 -11.92
C THR A 26 12.71 -11.70 -10.64
N LEU A 27 11.58 -11.18 -10.16
CA LEU A 27 10.88 -11.72 -8.99
C LEU A 27 10.37 -13.14 -9.25
N VAL A 28 9.73 -13.37 -10.40
CA VAL A 28 9.23 -14.70 -10.79
C VAL A 28 10.39 -15.69 -10.89
N SER A 29 11.52 -15.28 -11.49
CA SER A 29 12.72 -16.10 -11.59
C SER A 29 13.28 -16.47 -10.20
N LEU A 30 13.36 -15.51 -9.27
CA LEU A 30 13.78 -15.75 -7.90
C LEU A 30 12.84 -16.71 -7.16
N HIS A 31 11.54 -16.51 -7.29
CA HIS A 31 10.54 -17.38 -6.65
C HIS A 31 10.53 -18.82 -7.21
N HIS A 32 10.87 -19.02 -8.48
CA HIS A 32 11.00 -20.38 -9.04
C HIS A 32 12.26 -21.11 -8.56
N ARG A 33 13.27 -20.38 -8.07
CA ARG A 33 14.52 -20.98 -7.60
C ARG A 33 14.35 -21.69 -6.27
N ASP A 34 13.50 -21.16 -5.40
CA ASP A 34 13.17 -21.79 -4.12
C ASP A 34 11.69 -21.56 -3.77
N PRO A 35 10.79 -22.45 -4.24
CA PRO A 35 9.36 -22.34 -3.95
C PRO A 35 9.00 -22.63 -2.50
N LEU A 36 9.86 -23.31 -1.74
CA LEU A 36 9.53 -23.80 -0.38
C LEU A 36 9.49 -22.69 0.67
N ILE A 37 10.18 -21.58 0.41
CA ILE A 37 10.23 -20.43 1.32
C ILE A 37 9.12 -19.39 1.05
N LEU A 38 8.29 -19.61 0.02
CA LEU A 38 7.29 -18.64 -0.42
C LEU A 38 6.01 -18.69 0.42
N ASN A 39 5.37 -17.54 0.54
CA ASN A 39 4.05 -17.40 1.15
C ASN A 39 3.05 -16.68 0.22
N SER A 40 1.83 -16.47 0.72
CA SER A 40 0.74 -15.84 -0.03
C SER A 40 1.06 -14.39 -0.47
N GLY A 41 1.94 -13.70 0.26
CA GLY A 41 2.38 -12.34 -0.03
C GLY A 41 3.23 -12.28 -1.30
N ASP A 42 4.11 -13.27 -1.50
CA ASP A 42 4.90 -13.42 -2.73
C ASP A 42 4.00 -13.65 -3.94
N THR A 43 2.92 -14.40 -3.75
CA THR A 43 1.91 -14.64 -4.78
C THR A 43 1.17 -13.34 -5.12
N ALA A 44 0.75 -12.57 -4.12
CA ALA A 44 0.14 -11.26 -4.32
C ALA A 44 1.10 -10.30 -5.04
N MET A 45 2.38 -10.25 -4.65
CA MET A 45 3.39 -9.42 -5.32
C MET A 45 3.53 -9.75 -6.81
N ARG A 46 3.60 -11.04 -7.18
CA ARG A 46 3.69 -11.45 -8.58
C ARG A 46 2.49 -10.96 -9.39
N VAL A 47 1.28 -11.13 -8.86
CA VAL A 47 0.04 -10.71 -9.55
C VAL A 47 -0.02 -9.18 -9.69
N ILE A 48 0.33 -8.45 -8.64
CA ILE A 48 0.25 -6.98 -8.65
C ILE A 48 1.34 -6.38 -9.53
N LEU A 49 2.57 -6.89 -9.49
CA LEU A 49 3.62 -6.47 -10.43
C LEU A 49 3.21 -6.75 -11.87
N PHE A 50 2.56 -7.89 -12.14
CA PHE A 50 2.02 -8.18 -13.46
C PHE A 50 1.02 -7.13 -13.92
N LEU A 51 0.05 -6.77 -13.08
CA LEU A 51 -0.93 -5.73 -13.39
C LEU A 51 -0.28 -4.34 -13.52
N LEU A 52 0.76 -4.05 -12.74
CA LEU A 52 1.50 -2.79 -12.81
C LEU A 52 2.22 -2.59 -14.16
N MET A 53 2.65 -3.66 -14.84
CA MET A 53 3.24 -3.57 -16.19
C MET A 53 2.31 -2.88 -17.19
N PHE A 54 1.00 -3.10 -17.04
CA PHE A 54 -0.04 -2.54 -17.90
C PHE A 54 -0.65 -1.25 -17.35
N SER A 55 -0.32 -0.91 -16.11
CA SER A 55 -0.77 0.31 -15.46
C SER A 55 -0.03 1.54 -16.00
N ARG A 56 -0.61 2.72 -15.73
CA ARG A 56 0.01 4.03 -16.00
C ARG A 56 0.47 4.70 -14.71
N ALA A 57 1.04 3.92 -13.78
CA ALA A 57 1.51 4.42 -12.49
C ALA A 57 2.52 5.57 -12.59
N GLY A 58 3.20 5.68 -13.74
CA GLY A 58 4.18 6.74 -14.03
C GLY A 58 3.61 8.10 -14.46
N ASP A 59 2.29 8.28 -14.57
CA ASP A 59 1.73 9.52 -15.14
C ASP A 59 1.57 10.68 -14.13
N ALA A 60 1.52 10.38 -12.83
CA ALA A 60 1.26 11.37 -11.77
C ALA A 60 2.49 11.63 -10.89
N PHE A 61 2.66 10.87 -9.80
CA PHE A 61 3.78 11.02 -8.86
C PHE A 61 4.97 10.13 -9.27
N SER A 62 5.71 10.56 -10.29
CA SER A 62 6.86 9.81 -10.81
C SER A 62 7.99 10.73 -11.26
N LEU A 63 9.23 10.22 -11.23
CA LEU A 63 10.37 10.92 -11.82
C LEU A 63 10.27 11.00 -13.35
N ASP A 64 9.61 10.05 -14.01
CA ASP A 64 9.30 10.10 -15.44
C ASP A 64 8.44 11.33 -15.77
N ARG A 65 7.38 11.59 -14.99
CA ARG A 65 6.51 12.76 -15.14
C ARG A 65 7.25 14.05 -14.86
N TRP A 66 8.05 14.08 -13.78
CA TRP A 66 8.87 15.25 -13.45
C TRP A 66 9.86 15.61 -14.56
N ARG A 67 10.56 14.62 -15.14
CA ARG A 67 11.46 14.82 -16.28
C ARG A 67 10.72 15.35 -17.51
N ALA A 68 9.54 14.79 -17.82
CA ALA A 68 8.73 15.23 -18.94
C ALA A 68 8.22 16.68 -18.77
N LEU A 69 7.82 17.07 -17.56
CA LEU A 69 7.45 18.45 -17.23
C LEU A 69 8.64 19.40 -17.39
N LYS A 70 9.82 19.03 -16.88
CA LYS A 70 11.05 19.84 -16.99
C LYS A 70 11.52 19.98 -18.44
N ALA A 71 11.34 18.95 -19.26
CA ALA A 71 11.65 18.97 -20.69
C ALA A 71 10.59 19.70 -21.54
N GLY A 72 9.46 20.11 -20.95
CA GLY A 72 8.36 20.75 -21.66
C GLY A 72 7.59 19.82 -22.60
N THR A 73 7.82 18.51 -22.56
CA THR A 73 7.12 17.53 -23.41
C THR A 73 5.70 17.25 -22.95
N THR A 74 5.35 17.71 -21.75
CA THR A 74 4.00 17.62 -21.20
C THR A 74 3.74 18.79 -20.25
N THR A 75 2.48 19.18 -20.10
CA THR A 75 2.04 20.27 -19.23
C THR A 75 0.75 19.87 -18.50
N GLY A 76 0.44 20.57 -17.41
CA GLY A 76 -0.83 20.41 -16.68
C GLY A 76 -0.98 19.10 -15.89
N PRO A 77 -2.19 18.81 -15.39
CA PRO A 77 -2.49 17.56 -14.68
C PRO A 77 -2.46 16.35 -15.63
N PRO A 78 -2.32 15.12 -15.09
CA PRO A 78 -2.42 13.89 -15.89
C PRO A 78 -3.76 13.83 -16.63
N ALA A 79 -3.75 13.41 -17.89
CA ALA A 79 -4.98 13.22 -18.66
C ALA A 79 -5.84 12.14 -18.01
N PHE A 80 -7.16 12.39 -17.92
CA PHE A 80 -8.09 11.38 -17.43
C PHE A 80 -8.09 10.17 -18.36
N GLN A 81 -7.87 8.99 -17.79
CA GLN A 81 -7.92 7.71 -18.51
C GLN A 81 -8.66 6.68 -17.68
N MET A 82 -9.27 5.70 -18.36
CA MET A 82 -9.96 4.60 -17.71
C MET A 82 -8.97 3.78 -16.86
N PRO A 83 -9.14 3.70 -15.54
CA PRO A 83 -8.16 3.09 -14.64
C PRO A 83 -8.34 1.57 -14.56
N TRP A 84 -8.45 0.89 -15.70
CA TRP A 84 -8.80 -0.54 -15.77
C TRP A 84 -7.81 -1.42 -15.00
N ALA A 85 -6.50 -1.17 -15.11
CA ALA A 85 -5.48 -1.93 -14.41
C ALA A 85 -5.61 -1.77 -12.88
N GLN A 86 -5.91 -0.55 -12.42
CA GLN A 86 -6.21 -0.30 -11.01
C GLN A 86 -7.50 -0.99 -10.57
N ARG A 87 -8.55 -1.01 -11.39
CA ARG A 87 -9.78 -1.76 -11.08
C ARG A 87 -9.51 -3.25 -10.96
N LEU A 88 -8.69 -3.83 -11.83
CA LEU A 88 -8.28 -5.23 -11.70
C LEU A 88 -7.47 -5.48 -10.42
N MET A 89 -6.58 -4.58 -10.02
CA MET A 89 -5.88 -4.68 -8.73
C MET A 89 -6.87 -4.64 -7.56
N GLN A 90 -7.86 -3.74 -7.59
CA GLN A 90 -8.91 -3.67 -6.57
C GLN A 90 -9.73 -4.96 -6.50
N ILE A 91 -10.16 -5.48 -7.64
CA ILE A 91 -10.89 -6.76 -7.71
C ILE A 91 -10.02 -7.90 -7.18
N GLN A 92 -8.74 -7.96 -7.55
CA GLN A 92 -7.81 -8.97 -7.06
C GLN A 92 -7.67 -8.94 -5.53
N ILE A 93 -7.58 -7.75 -4.93
CA ILE A 93 -7.55 -7.59 -3.47
C ILE A 93 -8.85 -8.13 -2.86
N CYS A 94 -10.01 -7.83 -3.45
CA CYS A 94 -11.29 -8.35 -2.98
C CYS A 94 -11.35 -9.89 -3.09
N ILE A 95 -10.83 -10.47 -4.17
CA ILE A 95 -10.73 -11.92 -4.36
C ILE A 95 -9.87 -12.55 -3.27
N ILE A 96 -8.73 -11.93 -2.93
CA ILE A 96 -7.84 -12.42 -1.86
C ILE A 96 -8.62 -12.48 -0.54
N TYR A 97 -9.21 -11.38 -0.08
CA TYR A 97 -9.95 -11.34 1.19
C TYR A 97 -11.21 -12.21 1.18
N PHE A 98 -11.93 -12.28 0.07
CA PHE A 98 -13.08 -13.16 -0.08
C PHE A 98 -12.66 -14.63 0.05
N SER A 99 -11.58 -15.02 -0.64
CA SER A 99 -11.06 -16.38 -0.59
C SER A 99 -10.60 -16.74 0.83
N THR A 100 -9.86 -15.86 1.51
CA THR A 100 -9.42 -16.13 2.90
C THR A 100 -10.61 -16.26 3.84
N ALA A 101 -11.61 -15.38 3.74
CA ALA A 101 -12.82 -15.46 4.54
C ALA A 101 -13.56 -16.79 4.32
N CYS A 102 -13.76 -17.20 3.06
CA CYS A 102 -14.39 -18.48 2.72
C CYS A 102 -13.62 -19.68 3.26
N PHE A 103 -12.29 -19.69 3.15
CA PHE A 103 -11.46 -20.77 3.68
C PHE A 103 -11.52 -20.83 5.21
N LYS A 104 -11.50 -19.66 5.88
CA LYS A 104 -11.59 -19.60 7.34
C LYS A 104 -12.96 -20.03 7.84
N LEU A 105 -14.05 -19.61 7.20
CA LEU A 105 -15.42 -19.98 7.59
C LEU A 105 -15.70 -21.49 7.49
N GLN A 106 -14.92 -22.23 6.69
CA GLN A 106 -14.99 -23.71 6.63
C GLN A 106 -14.30 -24.40 7.81
N GLY A 107 -13.41 -23.69 8.53
CA GLY A 107 -12.65 -24.27 9.65
C GLY A 107 -13.35 -24.08 10.99
N GLU A 108 -13.51 -25.17 11.75
CA GLU A 108 -14.18 -25.15 13.07
C GLU A 108 -13.53 -24.19 14.07
N ALA A 109 -12.20 -24.03 14.03
CA ALA A 109 -11.50 -23.11 14.92
C ALA A 109 -11.94 -21.65 14.71
N TRP A 110 -12.27 -21.26 13.49
CA TRP A 110 -12.72 -19.91 13.16
C TRP A 110 -14.16 -19.69 13.57
N THR A 111 -15.04 -20.65 13.28
CA THR A 111 -16.47 -20.54 13.62
C THR A 111 -16.69 -20.59 15.13
N ASN A 112 -15.98 -21.46 15.85
CA ASN A 112 -16.04 -21.55 17.32
C ASN A 112 -15.23 -20.47 18.05
N GLY A 113 -14.55 -19.57 17.33
CA GLY A 113 -13.84 -18.42 17.91
C GLY A 113 -12.56 -18.79 18.64
N THR A 114 -11.90 -19.89 18.27
CA THR A 114 -10.66 -20.39 18.90
C THR A 114 -9.43 -20.26 18.01
N ALA A 115 -9.55 -19.81 16.76
CA ALA A 115 -8.42 -19.73 15.83
C ALA A 115 -7.26 -18.90 16.37
N VAL A 116 -7.54 -17.72 16.95
CA VAL A 116 -6.50 -16.85 17.54
C VAL A 116 -5.78 -17.52 18.72
N TYR A 117 -6.45 -18.42 19.46
CA TYR A 117 -5.80 -19.18 20.54
C TYR A 117 -4.69 -20.07 20.00
N TYR A 118 -4.95 -20.79 18.91
CA TYR A 118 -3.99 -21.68 18.28
C TYR A 118 -2.87 -20.90 17.59
N THR A 119 -3.22 -19.89 16.77
CA THR A 119 -2.22 -19.18 15.96
C THR A 119 -1.21 -18.40 16.79
N THR A 120 -1.62 -17.86 17.94
CA THR A 120 -0.72 -17.10 18.84
C THR A 120 0.16 -18.00 19.73
N ARG A 121 -0.06 -19.32 19.71
CA ARG A 121 0.70 -20.31 20.49
C ARG A 121 1.57 -21.21 19.62
N LEU A 122 1.69 -20.90 18.33
CA LEU A 122 2.66 -21.53 17.44
C LEU A 122 3.99 -20.81 17.61
N TRP A 123 4.94 -21.45 18.30
CA TRP A 123 6.27 -20.88 18.55
C TRP A 123 7.02 -20.52 17.26
N ASP A 124 6.81 -21.29 16.18
CA ASP A 124 7.43 -21.02 14.88
C ASP A 124 7.01 -19.68 14.26
N PHE A 125 5.83 -19.18 14.63
CA PHE A 125 5.28 -17.91 14.13
C PHE A 125 5.28 -16.80 15.18
N GLU A 126 5.72 -17.04 16.40
CA GLU A 126 5.72 -16.02 17.45
C GLU A 126 6.74 -14.91 17.14
N ARG A 127 6.35 -13.65 17.32
CA ARG A 127 7.26 -12.49 17.18
C ARG A 127 7.40 -11.69 18.46
N PHE A 128 6.28 -11.16 18.97
CA PHE A 128 6.22 -10.40 20.20
C PHE A 128 5.07 -10.90 21.07
N PRO A 129 5.22 -10.85 22.41
CA PRO A 129 4.22 -11.38 23.32
C PRO A 129 2.92 -10.57 23.29
N VAL A 130 1.79 -11.28 23.35
CA VAL A 130 0.43 -10.73 23.46
C VAL A 130 -0.23 -11.21 24.76
N PRO A 131 0.23 -10.73 25.94
CA PRO A 131 -0.09 -11.33 27.24
C PRO A 131 -1.59 -11.28 27.58
N PHE A 132 -2.33 -10.27 27.09
CA PHE A 132 -3.77 -10.17 27.32
C PHE A 132 -4.59 -11.33 26.71
N LEU A 133 -4.02 -12.08 25.76
CA LEU A 133 -4.64 -13.26 25.16
C LEU A 133 -4.41 -14.54 25.97
N ASN A 134 -3.52 -14.52 26.97
CA ASN A 134 -3.22 -15.70 27.78
C ASN A 134 -4.34 -16.01 28.78
N ASP A 135 -4.96 -14.96 29.33
CA ASP A 135 -5.90 -15.09 30.45
C ASP A 135 -7.36 -14.83 30.06
N SER A 136 -7.65 -14.51 28.78
CA SER A 136 -8.99 -14.09 28.35
C SER A 136 -9.50 -14.84 27.11
N LEU A 137 -10.37 -15.82 27.35
CA LEU A 137 -11.12 -16.51 26.29
C LEU A 137 -12.05 -15.56 25.51
N VAL A 138 -12.56 -14.52 26.19
CA VAL A 138 -13.41 -13.51 25.53
C VAL A 138 -12.59 -12.70 24.52
N ALA A 139 -11.37 -12.27 24.90
CA ALA A 139 -10.49 -11.55 23.98
C ALA A 139 -10.14 -12.41 22.76
N ILE A 140 -9.83 -13.69 22.96
CA ILE A 140 -9.55 -14.65 21.87
C ILE A 140 -10.72 -14.74 20.89
N ARG A 141 -11.95 -14.92 21.40
CA ARG A 141 -13.16 -15.04 20.55
C ARG A 141 -13.42 -13.76 19.78
N LEU A 142 -13.36 -12.62 20.46
CA LEU A 142 -13.56 -11.30 19.84
C LEU A 142 -12.53 -11.05 18.74
N MET A 143 -11.25 -11.31 18.97
CA MET A 143 -10.21 -11.11 17.96
C MET A 143 -10.37 -12.09 16.78
N THR A 144 -10.76 -13.34 17.05
CA THR A 144 -11.02 -14.34 16.01
C THR A 144 -12.13 -13.86 15.08
N TRP A 145 -13.29 -13.49 15.62
CA TRP A 145 -14.41 -13.03 14.80
C TRP A 145 -14.22 -11.62 14.23
N ALA A 146 -13.47 -10.75 14.91
CA ALA A 146 -13.11 -9.43 14.38
C ALA A 146 -12.26 -9.58 13.11
N SER A 147 -11.27 -10.48 13.09
CA SER A 147 -10.47 -10.71 11.89
C SER A 147 -11.32 -11.20 10.71
N LEU A 148 -12.26 -12.12 10.94
CA LEU A 148 -13.23 -12.57 9.92
C LEU A 148 -14.13 -11.44 9.43
N ALA A 149 -14.68 -10.66 10.35
CA ALA A 149 -15.57 -9.54 10.02
C ALA A 149 -14.84 -8.49 9.18
N ILE A 150 -13.58 -8.18 9.52
CA ILE A 150 -12.73 -7.24 8.78
C ILE A 150 -12.42 -7.78 7.37
N GLU A 151 -12.08 -9.06 7.23
CA GLU A 151 -11.84 -9.67 5.91
C GLU A 151 -13.10 -9.64 5.02
N CYS A 152 -14.26 -10.00 5.57
CA CYS A 152 -15.54 -9.88 4.86
C CYS A 152 -15.85 -8.43 4.47
N ALA A 153 -15.56 -7.46 5.35
CA ALA A 153 -15.78 -6.05 5.06
C ALA A 153 -14.82 -5.54 3.96
N LEU A 154 -13.58 -6.01 3.94
CA LEU A 154 -12.57 -5.64 2.94
C LEU A 154 -12.94 -6.12 1.53
N CYS A 155 -13.61 -7.26 1.38
CA CYS A 155 -14.05 -7.71 0.06
C CYS A 155 -15.40 -7.12 -0.40
N SER A 156 -16.24 -6.63 0.52
CA SER A 156 -17.62 -6.18 0.23
C SER A 156 -17.88 -4.71 0.55
N CYS A 157 -17.77 -4.31 1.82
CA CYS A 157 -18.08 -2.97 2.30
C CYS A 157 -17.11 -1.89 1.81
N VAL A 158 -15.91 -2.25 1.36
CA VAL A 158 -14.90 -1.29 0.83
C VAL A 158 -15.43 -0.45 -0.35
N TRP A 159 -16.40 -0.98 -1.10
CA TRP A 159 -16.98 -0.30 -2.24
C TRP A 159 -17.96 0.81 -1.84
N VAL A 160 -18.54 0.72 -0.63
CA VAL A 160 -19.49 1.70 -0.09
C VAL A 160 -18.73 2.92 0.42
N LYS A 161 -19.06 4.11 -0.11
CA LYS A 161 -18.29 5.34 0.09
C LYS A 161 -18.13 5.70 1.57
N GLU A 162 -19.21 5.54 2.35
CA GLU A 162 -19.30 5.89 3.76
C GLU A 162 -18.45 4.95 4.63
N TRP A 163 -18.35 3.68 4.24
CA TRP A 163 -17.66 2.65 5.01
C TRP A 163 -16.20 2.44 4.58
N ARG A 164 -15.85 2.84 3.35
CA ARG A 164 -14.54 2.59 2.76
C ARG A 164 -13.38 2.93 3.68
N ASN A 165 -13.30 4.18 4.16
CA ASN A 165 -12.15 4.63 4.94
C ASN A 165 -12.07 3.90 6.29
N THR A 166 -13.22 3.64 6.93
CA THR A 166 -13.28 2.83 8.16
C THR A 166 -12.78 1.41 7.91
N VAL A 167 -13.23 0.76 6.84
CA VAL A 167 -12.81 -0.60 6.46
C VAL A 167 -11.30 -0.65 6.15
N LEU A 168 -10.76 0.36 5.45
CA LEU A 168 -9.32 0.43 5.17
C LEU A 168 -8.49 0.62 6.44
N ILE A 169 -8.94 1.48 7.37
CA ILE A 169 -8.29 1.65 8.68
C ILE A 169 -8.30 0.34 9.45
N LEU A 170 -9.45 -0.35 9.52
CA LEU A 170 -9.56 -1.65 10.17
C LEU A 170 -8.66 -2.70 9.51
N GLY A 171 -8.55 -2.70 8.18
CA GLY A 171 -7.63 -3.57 7.45
C GLY A 171 -6.16 -3.30 7.79
N VAL A 172 -5.74 -2.04 7.85
CA VAL A 172 -4.39 -1.66 8.29
C VAL A 172 -4.15 -2.09 9.74
N LEU A 173 -5.09 -1.85 10.65
CA LEU A 173 -4.97 -2.26 12.06
C LEU A 173 -4.88 -3.78 12.20
N LEU A 174 -5.67 -4.53 11.42
CA LEU A 174 -5.58 -5.98 11.36
C LEU A 174 -4.15 -6.40 10.95
N HIS A 175 -3.63 -5.88 9.85
CA HIS A 175 -2.29 -6.22 9.37
C HIS A 175 -1.17 -5.80 10.34
N LEU A 176 -1.29 -4.64 10.99
CA LEU A 176 -0.35 -4.22 12.04
C LEU A 176 -0.40 -5.14 13.26
N SER A 177 -1.58 -5.61 13.65
CA SER A 177 -1.71 -6.55 14.78
C SER A 177 -1.06 -7.89 14.48
N ILE A 178 -1.17 -8.38 13.23
CA ILE A 178 -0.52 -9.61 12.79
C ILE A 178 0.99 -9.39 12.62
N GLU A 179 1.44 -8.25 12.07
CA GLU A 179 2.86 -7.91 11.94
C GLU A 179 3.56 -7.85 13.30
N TYR A 180 2.88 -7.35 14.33
CA TYR A 180 3.37 -7.32 15.69
C TYR A 180 3.43 -8.71 16.31
N SER A 181 2.35 -9.47 16.25
CA SER A 181 2.23 -10.74 16.99
C SER A 181 2.86 -11.93 16.27
N MET A 182 2.85 -11.94 14.93
CA MET A 182 3.24 -13.07 14.11
C MET A 182 4.39 -12.75 13.14
N ASN A 183 5.36 -13.64 13.05
CA ASN A 183 6.47 -13.56 12.13
C ASN A 183 6.09 -14.16 10.76
N ILE A 184 5.35 -13.39 9.95
CA ILE A 184 5.00 -13.76 8.57
C ILE A 184 5.70 -12.77 7.63
N PRO A 185 6.89 -13.10 7.10
CA PRO A 185 7.70 -12.17 6.33
C PRO A 185 6.95 -11.60 5.13
N VAL A 186 7.07 -10.28 4.94
CA VAL A 186 6.61 -9.51 3.76
C VAL A 186 5.09 -9.43 3.57
N PHE A 187 4.31 -10.43 3.97
CA PHE A 187 2.86 -10.52 3.72
C PHE A 187 2.10 -9.28 4.21
N GLN A 188 2.30 -8.87 5.47
CA GLN A 188 1.54 -7.75 6.04
C GLN A 188 1.84 -6.44 5.30
N TRP A 189 3.12 -6.19 5.01
CA TRP A 189 3.58 -5.01 4.27
C TRP A 189 3.03 -4.95 2.86
N VAL A 190 2.99 -6.09 2.16
CA VAL A 190 2.38 -6.18 0.83
C VAL A 190 0.91 -5.83 0.92
N MET A 191 0.15 -6.49 1.80
CA MET A 191 -1.29 -6.27 1.90
C MET A 191 -1.63 -4.82 2.28
N MET A 192 -0.92 -4.22 3.25
CA MET A 192 -1.09 -2.80 3.59
C MET A 192 -0.78 -1.87 2.40
N SER A 193 0.26 -2.17 1.63
CA SER A 193 0.59 -1.39 0.41
C SER A 193 -0.51 -1.48 -0.64
N LEU A 194 -1.16 -2.64 -0.78
CA LEU A 194 -2.27 -2.83 -1.72
C LEU A 194 -3.53 -2.06 -1.32
N LEU A 195 -3.77 -1.86 -0.02
CA LEU A 195 -4.90 -1.05 0.46
C LEU A 195 -4.83 0.41 -0.03
N VAL A 196 -3.64 0.92 -0.37
CA VAL A 196 -3.50 2.25 -0.99
C VAL A 196 -4.27 2.34 -2.32
N ALA A 197 -4.33 1.25 -3.10
CA ALA A 197 -5.07 1.22 -4.35
C ALA A 197 -6.59 1.35 -4.17
N MET A 198 -7.10 1.13 -2.94
CA MET A 198 -8.51 1.25 -2.58
C MET A 198 -8.91 2.67 -2.12
N VAL A 199 -7.95 3.55 -1.86
CA VAL A 199 -8.23 4.93 -1.42
C VAL A 199 -9.01 5.68 -2.51
N ALA A 200 -10.01 6.45 -2.08
CA ALA A 200 -10.83 7.23 -3.01
C ALA A 200 -9.98 8.31 -3.72
N PRO A 201 -10.15 8.53 -5.03
CA PRO A 201 -9.42 9.59 -5.75
C PRO A 201 -9.59 10.97 -5.11
N GLN A 202 -10.80 11.28 -4.64
CA GLN A 202 -11.11 12.55 -3.97
C GLN A 202 -10.29 12.77 -2.69
N ASP A 203 -10.05 11.71 -1.93
CA ASP A 203 -9.25 11.78 -0.70
C ASP A 203 -7.76 11.92 -1.03
N MET A 204 -7.30 11.26 -2.10
CA MET A 204 -5.96 11.44 -2.64
C MET A 204 -5.74 12.88 -3.12
N ASP A 205 -6.67 13.46 -3.89
CA ASP A 205 -6.59 14.82 -4.41
C ASP A 205 -6.53 15.84 -3.26
N ARG A 206 -7.36 15.67 -2.22
CA ARG A 206 -7.33 16.50 -1.00
C ARG A 206 -6.00 16.41 -0.28
N TRP A 207 -5.46 15.19 -0.14
CA TRP A 207 -4.17 14.98 0.50
C TRP A 207 -3.05 15.67 -0.26
N VAL A 208 -3.02 15.53 -1.60
CA VAL A 208 -2.05 16.19 -2.48
C VAL A 208 -2.17 17.71 -2.39
N ALA A 209 -3.38 18.26 -2.45
CA ALA A 209 -3.61 19.70 -2.32
C ALA A 209 -3.12 20.24 -0.96
N SER A 210 -3.31 19.47 0.12
CA SER A 210 -2.80 19.84 1.45
C SER A 210 -1.27 19.90 1.50
N LEU A 211 -0.59 18.98 0.82
CA LEU A 211 0.88 18.95 0.74
C LEU A 211 1.41 20.13 -0.09
N GLN A 212 0.76 20.44 -1.21
CA GLN A 212 1.12 21.58 -2.06
C GLN A 212 0.90 22.92 -1.34
N GLY A 213 -0.22 23.07 -0.63
CA GLY A 213 -0.49 24.25 0.18
C GLY A 213 0.58 24.47 1.27
N ARG A 214 1.05 23.40 1.91
CA ARG A 214 2.16 23.46 2.87
C ARG A 214 3.51 23.79 2.23
N TRP A 215 3.74 23.33 1.01
CA TRP A 215 4.97 23.60 0.26
C TRP A 215 5.04 25.06 -0.24
N HIS A 216 3.92 25.62 -0.68
CA HIS A 216 3.82 27.04 -1.08
C HIS A 216 3.73 28.01 0.11
N ALA A 217 3.44 27.52 1.31
CA ALA A 217 3.49 28.29 2.55
C ALA A 217 4.90 28.38 3.17
N LEU A 218 5.93 27.75 2.57
CA LEU A 218 7.32 27.99 2.96
C LEU A 218 7.69 29.43 2.56
N PRO A 219 8.20 30.25 3.50
CA PRO A 219 8.52 31.65 3.20
C PRO A 219 9.51 31.71 2.04
N ALA A 220 9.21 32.55 1.05
CA ALA A 220 10.12 32.86 -0.04
C ALA A 220 11.49 33.26 0.53
N PRO A 221 12.61 32.92 -0.15
CA PRO A 221 13.92 33.38 0.28
C PRO A 221 13.87 34.90 0.49
N LEU A 222 14.25 35.34 1.70
CA LEU A 222 14.24 36.75 2.09
C LEU A 222 14.83 37.58 0.94
N GLU A 223 14.01 38.45 0.32
CA GLU A 223 14.51 39.43 -0.63
C GLU A 223 15.67 40.17 0.03
N GLN A 224 16.86 40.09 -0.56
CA GLN A 224 17.99 40.82 -0.03
C GLN A 224 17.68 42.31 -0.09
N PRO A 225 17.90 43.07 1.00
CA PRO A 225 17.54 44.48 1.04
C PRO A 225 18.26 45.23 -0.08
N VAL A 226 17.48 45.92 -0.91
CA VAL A 226 17.97 46.77 -1.99
C VAL A 226 18.89 47.84 -1.38
N PRO A 227 20.14 47.99 -1.84
CA PRO A 227 21.04 49.00 -1.28
C PRO A 227 20.49 50.40 -1.55
N VAL A 228 20.20 51.14 -0.48
CA VAL A 228 19.73 52.52 -0.54
C VAL A 228 20.83 53.37 -1.18
N SER A 229 20.60 53.85 -2.40
CA SER A 229 21.50 54.77 -3.07
C SER A 229 21.55 56.10 -2.31
N ARG A 230 22.72 56.44 -1.78
CA ARG A 230 22.96 57.75 -1.14
C ARG A 230 22.76 58.85 -2.19
N ARG A 231 21.67 59.62 -2.09
CA ARG A 231 21.49 60.87 -2.84
C ARG A 231 22.68 61.79 -2.56
N ARG A 232 23.46 62.09 -3.60
CA ARG A 232 24.44 63.19 -3.60
C ARG A 232 23.67 64.50 -3.39
N LYS A 233 24.03 65.25 -2.34
CA LYS A 233 23.65 66.66 -2.21
C LYS A 233 24.39 67.45 -3.29
N ALA A 234 23.66 68.08 -4.20
CA ALA A 234 24.21 69.09 -5.08
C ALA A 234 24.30 70.41 -4.30
N ALA A 235 25.45 71.07 -4.40
CA ALA A 235 25.67 72.46 -4.01
C ALA A 235 25.23 73.39 -5.15
#